data_AF-A0A2K3K1H6-F1
#
_entry.id   AF-A0A2K3K1H6-F1
#
_cell.length_a   1.000
_cell.length_b   1.000
_cell.length_c   1.000
_cell.angle_alpha   90.00
_cell.angle_beta   90.00
_cell.angle_gamma   90.00
#
_symmetry.space_group_name_H-M   'P 1'
#
loop_
_entity.id
_entity.type
_entity.pdbx_description
1 polymer ?
#
loop_
_entity_poly.entity_id
_entity_poly.type
_entity_poly.pdbx_seq_one_letter_code
_entity_poly.pdbx_strand_id
1 'polypeptide(L)'
;MGLLEFTGTQIKSNIRGINLTFSPIHFNALLGLDNSGLVLDDFEKDTRFREELLHRMCIDMKLKGKVKGLTDESRVLFKIILSTISPKVGGTDTISWPHRHLIYFLLTERKVNLGKYFFERICEAIFQSKSQRKTTIVYPRLLS
;
A
#
# COMPACT_ATOMS: atom_id res chain seq x y z
N MET A 1 -26.52 12.70 -21.26
CA MET A 1 -26.13 11.36 -20.78
C MET A 1 -25.92 11.45 -19.28
N GLY A 2 -26.85 10.92 -18.47
CA GLY A 2 -26.96 11.17 -17.03
C GLY A 2 -26.12 10.21 -16.18
N LEU A 3 -24.80 10.34 -16.22
CA LEU A 3 -23.95 9.74 -15.21
C LEU A 3 -24.05 10.56 -13.93
N LEU A 4 -24.11 9.88 -12.79
CA LEU A 4 -24.03 10.54 -11.48
C LEU A 4 -22.71 11.29 -11.35
N GLU A 5 -22.73 12.40 -10.61
CA GLU A 5 -21.54 13.17 -10.31
C GLU A 5 -20.48 12.30 -9.62
N PHE A 6 -19.22 12.44 -10.05
CA PHE A 6 -18.12 11.72 -9.44
C PHE A 6 -17.79 12.33 -8.08
N THR A 7 -18.13 11.61 -7.01
CA THR A 7 -17.88 12.02 -5.62
C THR A 7 -16.64 11.37 -5.00
N GLY A 8 -15.99 10.46 -5.74
CA GLY A 8 -14.78 9.76 -5.31
C GLY A 8 -14.78 8.27 -5.65
N THR A 9 -13.64 7.62 -5.39
CA THR A 9 -13.48 6.17 -5.61
C THR A 9 -14.34 5.40 -4.62
N GLN A 10 -15.15 4.48 -5.15
CA GLN A 10 -16.08 3.66 -4.38
C GLN A 10 -16.10 2.23 -4.89
N ILE A 11 -16.23 1.27 -3.98
CA ILE A 11 -16.51 -0.13 -4.31
C ILE A 11 -18.01 -0.32 -4.30
N LYS A 12 -18.58 -0.71 -5.44
CA LYS A 12 -20.02 -1.01 -5.57
C LYS A 12 -20.22 -2.51 -5.72
N SER A 13 -21.16 -3.06 -4.95
CA SER A 13 -21.53 -4.47 -4.98
C SER A 13 -23.05 -4.64 -4.96
N ASN A 14 -23.54 -5.76 -5.48
CA ASN A 14 -24.94 -6.15 -5.33
C ASN A 14 -24.98 -7.51 -4.63
N ILE A 15 -25.67 -7.59 -3.49
CA ILE A 15 -25.86 -8.83 -2.74
C ILE A 15 -27.36 -9.09 -2.68
N ARG A 16 -27.82 -10.12 -3.40
CA ARG A 16 -29.24 -10.53 -3.45
C ARG A 16 -30.21 -9.37 -3.77
N GLY A 17 -29.84 -8.51 -4.72
CA GLY A 17 -30.65 -7.35 -5.12
C GLY A 17 -30.40 -6.09 -4.29
N ILE A 18 -29.66 -6.17 -3.19
CA ILE A 18 -29.30 -5.02 -2.36
C ILE A 18 -28.00 -4.39 -2.91
N ASN A 19 -28.08 -3.13 -3.34
CA ASN A 19 -26.92 -2.36 -3.78
C ASN A 19 -26.16 -1.80 -2.57
N LEU A 20 -24.88 -2.11 -2.48
CA LEU A 20 -23.98 -1.66 -1.43
C LEU A 20 -22.87 -0.80 -2.04
N THR A 21 -22.53 0.28 -1.35
CA THR A 21 -21.45 1.20 -1.75
C THR A 21 -20.48 1.39 -0.58
N PHE A 22 -19.21 1.08 -0.81
CA PHE A 22 -18.14 1.24 0.17
C PHE A 22 -17.19 2.36 -0.27
N SER A 23 -16.94 3.31 0.63
CA SER A 23 -15.99 4.40 0.47
C SER A 23 -14.80 4.20 1.42
N PRO A 24 -13.72 4.99 1.31
CA PRO A 24 -12.61 4.94 2.27
C PRO A 24 -13.06 5.10 3.73
N ILE A 25 -14.12 5.88 3.98
CA ILE A 25 -14.64 6.11 5.35
C ILE A 25 -15.19 4.81 5.95
N HIS A 26 -15.97 4.05 5.18
CA HIS A 26 -16.48 2.75 5.63
C HIS A 26 -15.34 1.77 5.90
N PHE A 27 -14.30 1.81 5.07
CA PHE A 27 -13.12 0.95 5.20
C PHE A 27 -12.30 1.28 6.46
N ASN A 28 -12.07 2.57 6.72
CA ASN A 28 -11.37 3.05 7.90
C ASN A 28 -12.12 2.71 9.19
N ALA A 29 -13.44 2.93 9.21
CA ALA A 29 -14.28 2.56 10.34
C ALA A 29 -14.23 1.05 10.64
N LEU A 30 -14.25 0.20 9.61
CA LEU A 30 -14.15 -1.25 9.76
C LEU A 30 -12.81 -1.69 10.39
N LEU A 31 -11.71 -1.03 10.03
CA LEU A 31 -10.37 -1.37 10.50
C LEU A 31 -9.93 -0.61 11.76
N GLY A 32 -10.77 0.28 12.30
CA GLY A 32 -10.40 1.16 13.42
C GLY A 32 -9.24 2.11 13.08
N LEU A 33 -9.17 2.58 11.83
CA LEU A 33 -8.10 3.45 11.35
C LEU A 33 -8.57 4.91 11.26
N ASP A 34 -7.67 5.83 11.60
CA ASP A 34 -7.92 7.25 11.35
C ASP A 34 -7.76 7.57 9.85
N ASN A 35 -8.64 8.43 9.33
CA ASN A 35 -8.46 9.00 8.00
C ASN A 35 -7.52 10.22 8.02
N SER A 36 -6.29 10.03 8.52
CA SER A 36 -5.31 11.12 8.67
C SER A 36 -3.88 10.63 8.46
N GLY A 37 -2.96 11.58 8.25
CA GLY A 37 -1.54 11.30 8.02
C GLY A 37 -1.13 11.39 6.56
N LEU A 38 0.12 11.01 6.30
CA LEU A 38 0.76 11.07 5.00
C LEU A 38 0.12 10.07 4.03
N VAL A 39 -0.17 10.51 2.81
CA VAL A 39 -0.69 9.66 1.73
C VAL A 39 0.50 9.12 0.94
N LEU A 40 0.70 7.79 0.97
CA LEU A 40 1.89 7.16 0.38
C LEU A 40 2.01 7.38 -1.14
N ASP A 41 0.89 7.39 -1.85
CA ASP A 41 0.87 7.51 -3.30
C ASP A 41 1.38 8.89 -3.77
N ASP A 42 1.24 9.93 -2.95
CA ASP A 42 1.81 11.27 -3.23
C ASP A 42 3.35 11.20 -3.32
N PHE A 43 3.97 10.25 -2.61
CA PHE A 43 5.41 10.07 -2.56
C PHE A 43 5.99 9.17 -3.65
N GLU A 44 5.16 8.66 -4.58
CA GLU A 44 5.68 7.93 -5.74
C GLU A 44 6.55 8.84 -6.62
N LYS A 45 6.10 10.09 -6.83
CA LYS A 45 6.81 11.10 -7.62
C LYS A 45 7.60 12.08 -6.77
N ASP A 46 7.19 12.28 -5.53
CA ASP A 46 7.90 13.16 -4.60
C ASP A 46 9.30 12.64 -4.27
N THR A 47 10.27 13.54 -4.24
CA THR A 47 11.67 13.24 -3.96
C THR A 47 12.15 13.77 -2.62
N ARG A 48 11.34 14.56 -1.89
CA ARG A 48 11.73 15.29 -0.67
C ARG A 48 12.43 14.42 0.38
N PHE A 49 11.95 13.19 0.57
CA PHE A 49 12.49 12.28 1.58
C PHE A 49 13.54 11.30 1.04
N ARG A 50 13.85 11.28 -0.26
CA ARG A 50 14.61 10.17 -0.86
C ARG A 50 16.04 10.05 -0.33
N GLU A 51 16.75 11.16 -0.19
CA GLU A 51 18.13 11.14 0.33
C GLU A 51 18.19 10.69 1.79
N GLU A 52 17.39 11.33 2.66
CA GLU A 52 17.31 10.98 4.08
C GLU A 52 16.85 9.54 4.30
N LEU A 53 15.87 9.09 3.52
CA LEU A 53 15.40 7.71 3.50
C LEU A 53 16.51 6.74 3.17
N LEU A 54 17.28 7.01 2.11
CA LEU A 54 18.33 6.09 1.66
C LEU A 54 19.43 6.01 2.72
N HIS A 55 19.81 7.13 3.31
CA HIS A 55 20.78 7.16 4.40
C HIS A 55 20.30 6.41 5.65
N ARG A 56 19.00 6.49 5.98
CA ARG A 56 18.42 5.81 7.15
C ARG A 56 18.29 4.30 6.93
N MET A 57 17.93 3.88 5.72
CA MET A 57 17.50 2.50 5.46
C MET A 57 18.55 1.63 4.77
N CYS A 58 19.53 2.20 4.06
CA CYS A 58 20.51 1.45 3.29
C CYS A 58 21.89 1.44 3.96
N ILE A 59 22.46 0.24 4.12
CA ILE A 59 23.85 0.05 4.57
C ILE A 59 24.81 0.24 3.38
N ASP A 60 24.44 -0.28 2.20
CA ASP A 60 25.23 -0.16 0.98
C ASP A 60 24.46 0.58 -0.11
N MET A 61 24.92 1.79 -0.44
CA MET A 61 24.34 2.64 -1.47
C MET A 61 24.49 2.06 -2.89
N LYS A 62 25.45 1.15 -3.12
CA LYS A 62 25.57 0.41 -4.40
C LYS A 62 24.43 -0.58 -4.58
N LEU A 63 23.86 -1.06 -3.48
CA LEU A 63 22.72 -1.99 -3.43
C LEU A 63 21.41 -1.27 -3.11
N LYS A 64 21.32 0.05 -3.33
CA LYS A 64 20.11 0.83 -3.05
C LYS A 64 18.89 0.22 -3.75
N GLY A 65 17.84 -0.03 -2.97
CA GLY A 65 16.62 -0.65 -3.46
C GLY A 65 16.60 -2.16 -3.52
N LYS A 66 17.68 -2.82 -3.11
CA LYS A 66 17.74 -4.27 -2.90
C LYS A 66 17.59 -4.61 -1.43
N VAL A 67 16.93 -5.73 -1.14
CA VAL A 67 16.76 -6.21 0.24
C VAL A 67 18.09 -6.48 0.94
N LYS A 68 19.10 -6.93 0.19
CA LYS A 68 20.47 -7.14 0.69
C LYS A 68 21.17 -5.84 1.11
N GLY A 69 20.79 -4.70 0.50
CA GLY A 69 21.35 -3.40 0.81
C GLY A 69 20.69 -2.70 2.00
N LEU A 70 19.61 -3.25 2.56
CA LEU A 70 18.89 -2.67 3.70
C LEU A 70 19.54 -2.98 5.05
N THR A 71 19.30 -2.10 6.04
CA THR A 71 19.48 -2.41 7.46
C THR A 71 18.62 -3.60 7.88
N ASP A 72 19.02 -4.32 8.93
CA ASP A 72 18.26 -5.48 9.40
C ASP A 72 16.85 -5.11 9.85
N GLU A 73 16.70 -3.96 10.51
CA GLU A 73 15.40 -3.40 10.90
C GLU A 73 14.50 -3.14 9.68
N SER A 74 15.03 -2.45 8.66
CA SER A 74 14.30 -2.17 7.41
C SER A 74 13.93 -3.47 6.68
N ARG A 75 14.79 -4.49 6.74
CA ARG A 75 14.57 -5.80 6.12
C ARG A 75 13.42 -6.54 6.79
N VAL A 76 13.35 -6.52 8.12
CA VAL A 76 12.25 -7.10 8.89
C VAL A 76 10.93 -6.39 8.56
N LEU A 77 10.90 -5.06 8.58
CA LEU A 77 9.71 -4.28 8.22
C LEU A 77 9.24 -4.58 6.79
N PHE A 78 10.15 -4.63 5.82
CA PHE A 78 9.80 -4.99 4.45
C PHE A 78 9.19 -6.40 4.35
N LYS A 79 9.75 -7.38 5.07
CA LYS A 79 9.21 -8.74 5.10
C LYS A 79 7.80 -8.78 5.71
N ILE A 80 7.54 -8.02 6.78
CA ILE A 80 6.21 -7.89 7.39
C ILE A 80 5.22 -7.31 6.35
N ILE A 81 5.56 -6.18 5.72
CA ILE A 81 4.71 -5.52 4.73
C ILE A 81 4.36 -6.47 3.57
N LEU A 82 5.34 -7.19 3.01
CA LEU A 82 5.10 -8.13 1.91
C LEU A 82 4.30 -9.39 2.33
N SER A 83 4.37 -9.78 3.61
CA SER A 83 3.70 -10.99 4.08
C SER A 83 2.26 -10.74 4.53
N THR A 84 1.95 -9.51 4.94
CA THR A 84 0.69 -9.18 5.64
C THR A 84 -0.17 -8.13 4.93
N ILE A 85 0.44 -7.20 4.21
CA ILE A 85 -0.20 -5.95 3.82
C ILE A 85 -0.31 -5.80 2.30
N SER A 86 0.80 -5.98 1.57
CA SER A 86 0.81 -5.75 0.12
C SER A 86 0.50 -7.03 -0.65
N PRO A 87 -0.37 -6.98 -1.69
CA PRO A 87 -0.46 -8.08 -2.64
C PRO A 87 0.93 -8.35 -3.24
N LYS A 88 1.32 -9.62 -3.36
CA LYS A 88 2.61 -9.98 -3.94
C LYS A 88 2.61 -9.69 -5.44
N VAL A 89 3.22 -8.58 -5.82
CA VAL A 89 3.44 -8.21 -7.22
C VAL A 89 4.93 -7.93 -7.42
N GLY A 90 5.57 -8.65 -8.35
CA GLY A 90 7.00 -8.50 -8.63
C GLY A 90 7.92 -9.39 -7.77
N GLY A 91 9.23 -9.14 -7.87
CA GLY A 91 10.26 -9.93 -7.17
C GLY A 91 10.43 -9.52 -5.72
N THR A 92 10.79 -10.48 -4.86
CA THR A 92 11.00 -10.27 -3.42
C THR A 92 12.30 -9.53 -3.07
N ASP A 93 13.19 -9.32 -4.05
CA ASP A 93 14.51 -8.73 -3.85
C ASP A 93 14.56 -7.21 -4.17
N THR A 94 13.61 -6.69 -4.94
CA THR A 94 13.57 -5.27 -5.33
C THR A 94 12.46 -4.54 -4.58
N ILE A 95 12.78 -3.41 -3.97
CA ILE A 95 11.86 -2.65 -3.13
C ILE A 95 11.37 -1.42 -3.91
N SER A 96 10.05 -1.29 -4.06
CA SER A 96 9.41 -0.15 -4.72
C SER A 96 9.56 1.15 -3.91
N TRP A 97 9.43 2.31 -4.54
CA TRP A 97 9.46 3.60 -3.83
C TRP A 97 8.35 3.75 -2.78
N PRO A 98 7.08 3.36 -3.05
CA PRO A 98 6.05 3.36 -2.02
C PRO A 98 6.41 2.49 -0.81
N HIS A 99 6.98 1.30 -1.02
CA HIS A 99 7.44 0.45 0.09
C HIS A 99 8.58 1.07 0.87
N ARG A 100 9.54 1.71 0.18
CA ARG A 100 10.63 2.44 0.83
C ARG A 100 10.09 3.56 1.72
N HIS A 101 9.21 4.40 1.18
CA HIS A 101 8.64 5.52 1.94
C HIS A 101 7.81 5.03 3.14
N LEU A 102 7.02 3.97 2.97
CA LEU A 102 6.30 3.38 4.09
C LEU A 102 7.25 2.92 5.21
N ILE A 103 8.33 2.20 4.88
CA ILE A 103 9.31 1.78 5.88
C ILE A 103 9.96 2.99 6.56
N TYR A 104 10.41 3.98 5.79
CA TYR A 104 11.00 5.19 6.36
C TYR A 104 10.05 5.94 7.30
N PHE A 105 8.77 6.06 6.94
CA PHE A 105 7.77 6.70 7.78
C PHE A 105 7.51 5.91 9.07
N LEU A 106 7.51 4.57 9.01
CA LEU A 106 7.44 3.73 10.21
C LEU A 106 8.66 3.92 11.12
N LEU A 107 9.87 3.95 10.54
CA LEU A 107 11.13 4.14 11.28
C LEU A 107 11.29 5.53 11.89
N THR A 108 10.56 6.52 11.36
CA THR A 108 10.59 7.92 11.83
C THR A 108 9.30 8.31 12.55
N GLU A 109 8.46 7.33 12.89
CA GLU A 109 7.21 7.51 13.63
C GLU A 109 6.25 8.53 12.98
N ARG A 110 6.34 8.68 11.66
CA ARG A 110 5.44 9.55 10.89
C ARG A 110 4.12 8.83 10.64
N LYS A 111 3.02 9.48 11.02
CA LYS A 111 1.68 8.95 10.82
C LYS A 111 1.35 8.83 9.33
N VAL A 112 1.09 7.61 8.87
CA VAL A 112 0.69 7.29 7.49
C VAL A 112 -0.82 7.02 7.45
N ASN A 113 -1.50 7.50 6.41
CA ASN A 113 -2.90 7.16 6.16
C ASN A 113 -3.00 5.75 5.55
N LEU A 114 -2.84 4.72 6.41
CA LEU A 114 -2.89 3.31 6.02
C LEU A 114 -4.25 2.92 5.44
N GLY A 115 -5.33 3.52 5.95
CA GLY A 115 -6.68 3.26 5.49
C GLY A 115 -6.88 3.64 4.02
N LYS A 116 -6.42 4.84 3.62
CA LYS A 116 -6.41 5.27 2.22
C LYS A 116 -5.56 4.34 1.36
N TYR A 117 -4.35 4.02 1.79
CA TYR A 117 -3.44 3.13 1.07
C TYR A 117 -4.07 1.75 0.80
N PHE A 118 -4.63 1.09 1.82
CA PHE A 118 -5.26 -0.23 1.66
C PHE A 118 -6.49 -0.18 0.76
N PHE A 119 -7.33 0.85 0.92
CA PHE A 119 -8.52 1.01 0.10
C PHE A 119 -8.16 1.15 -1.39
N GLU A 120 -7.16 1.96 -1.72
CA GLU A 120 -6.68 2.16 -3.09
C GLU A 120 -6.13 0.87 -3.69
N ARG A 121 -5.31 0.11 -2.94
CA ARG A 121 -4.78 -1.19 -3.41
C ARG A 121 -5.88 -2.22 -3.65
N ILE A 122 -6.93 -2.25 -2.83
CA ILE A 122 -8.10 -3.12 -3.06
C ILE A 122 -8.85 -2.69 -4.32
N CYS A 123 -9.08 -1.39 -4.50
CA CYS A 123 -9.73 -0.86 -5.70
C CYS A 123 -8.97 -1.21 -6.97
N GLU A 124 -7.63 -1.09 -6.95
CA GLU A 124 -6.76 -1.48 -8.05
C GLU A 124 -6.83 -2.98 -8.33
N ALA A 125 -6.80 -3.83 -7.30
CA ALA A 125 -6.92 -5.27 -7.47
C ALA A 125 -8.28 -5.68 -8.09
N ILE A 126 -9.37 -5.02 -7.67
CA ILE A 126 -10.70 -5.21 -8.27
C ILE A 126 -10.71 -4.74 -9.73
N PHE A 127 -10.08 -3.60 -10.03
CA PHE A 127 -10.00 -3.08 -11.38
C PHE A 127 -9.19 -4.01 -12.29
N GLN A 128 -8.04 -4.50 -11.83
CA GLN A 128 -7.16 -5.42 -12.57
C GLN A 128 -7.83 -6.78 -12.81
N SER A 129 -8.60 -7.29 -11.85
CA SER A 129 -9.34 -8.55 -12.04
C SER A 129 -10.39 -8.44 -13.15
N LYS A 130 -11.07 -7.29 -13.24
CA LYS A 130 -12.06 -7.02 -14.30
C LYS A 130 -11.42 -6.72 -15.65
N SER A 131 -10.42 -5.86 -15.69
CA SER A 131 -9.83 -5.34 -16.93
C SER A 131 -8.80 -6.29 -17.55
N GLN A 132 -7.99 -6.96 -16.73
CA GLN A 132 -6.88 -7.80 -17.19
C GLN A 132 -7.08 -9.29 -16.91
N ARG A 133 -8.22 -9.69 -16.32
CA ARG A 133 -8.49 -11.07 -15.85
C ARG A 133 -7.40 -11.60 -14.90
N LYS A 134 -6.66 -10.71 -14.24
CA LYS A 134 -5.65 -11.05 -13.23
C LYS A 134 -6.30 -10.97 -11.86
N THR A 135 -6.56 -12.12 -11.25
CA THR A 135 -7.09 -12.17 -9.88
C THR A 135 -5.95 -12.46 -8.92
N THR A 136 -5.56 -11.45 -8.12
CA THR A 136 -4.59 -11.65 -7.05
C THR A 136 -5.35 -11.99 -5.77
N ILE A 137 -5.31 -13.26 -5.37
CA ILE A 137 -5.80 -13.70 -4.07
C ILE A 137 -4.65 -13.52 -3.08
N VAL A 138 -4.83 -12.62 -2.11
CA VAL A 138 -3.88 -12.50 -1.00
C VAL A 138 -3.99 -13.76 -0.16
N TYR A 139 -2.98 -14.61 -0.21
CA TYR A 139 -2.86 -15.76 0.67
C TYR A 139 -1.96 -15.37 1.84
N PRO A 140 -2.51 -14.93 3.00
CA PRO A 140 -1.69 -14.64 4.15
C PRO A 140 -1.05 -15.95 4.61
N ARG A 141 0.27 -16.06 4.47
CA ARG A 141 1.01 -17.03 5.26
C ARG A 141 1.20 -16.39 6.62
N LEU A 142 0.44 -16.82 7.62
CA LEU A 142 0.85 -16.60 9.01
C LEU A 142 2.31 -17.05 9.12
N LEU A 143 3.15 -16.21 9.73
CA LEU A 143 4.57 -16.42 9.94
C LEU A 143 4.87 -17.90 10.22
N SER A 144 5.41 -18.58 9.20
CA SER A 144 5.95 -19.95 9.28
C SER A 144 7.45 -19.89 9.52
#